data_AF-A8ZKZ4-F1
#
_entry.id   AF-A8ZKZ4-F1
#
_cell.length_a   1.000
_cell.length_b   1.000
_cell.length_c   1.000
_cell.angle_alpha   90.00
_cell.angle_beta   90.00
_cell.angle_gamma   90.00
#
_symmetry.space_group_name_H-M   'P 1'
#
loop_
_entity.id
_entity.type
_entity.pdbx_description
1 polymer ?
#
loop_
_entity_poly.entity_id
_entity_poly.type
_entity_poly.pdbx_seq_one_letter_code
_entity_poly.pdbx_strand_id
1 'polypeptide(L)' 'MSNIKALREDRGLSQSQLARKMQMTETTIRNWEHGRTGVEWFERVARLCEILNCTPNDLFGYEEVSKDDPET' A
#
# COMPACT_ATOMS: atom_id res chain seq x y z
N MET A 1 5.27 13.94 5.53
CA MET A 1 5.46 12.69 6.31
C MET A 1 4.33 11.74 5.95
N SER A 2 4.61 10.46 5.76
CA SER A 2 3.59 9.46 5.43
C SER A 2 3.00 8.82 6.69
N ASN A 3 1.68 8.57 6.71
CA ASN A 3 1.00 7.87 7.80
C ASN A 3 1.19 6.34 7.77
N ILE A 4 1.91 5.82 6.76
CA ILE A 4 2.13 4.37 6.58
C ILE A 4 2.79 3.74 7.81
N LYS A 5 3.80 4.41 8.40
CA LYS A 5 4.51 3.89 9.58
C LYS A 5 3.57 3.70 10.77
N ALA A 6 2.78 4.73 11.10
CA ALA A 6 1.85 4.69 12.22
C ALA A 6 0.79 3.58 12.03
N LEU A 7 0.21 3.48 10.82
CA LEU A 7 -0.78 2.45 10.50
C LEU A 7 -0.22 1.02 10.53
N ARG A 8 1.06 0.85 10.13
CA ARG A 8 1.77 -0.42 10.19
C ARG A 8 2.00 -0.84 11.65
N GLU A 9 2.47 0.08 12.48
CA GLU A 9 2.77 -0.16 13.90
C GLU A 9 1.49 -0.43 14.72
N ASP A 10 0.42 0.30 14.46
CA ASP A 10 -0.92 0.07 15.04
C ASP A 10 -1.45 -1.34 14.74
N ARG A 11 -1.08 -1.91 13.58
CA ARG A 11 -1.42 -3.29 13.19
C ARG A 11 -0.40 -4.33 13.68
N GLY A 12 0.59 -3.95 14.49
CA GLY A 12 1.62 -4.85 15.01
C GLY A 12 2.57 -5.41 13.95
N LEU A 13 2.70 -4.75 12.80
CA LEU A 13 3.55 -5.21 11.70
C LEU A 13 4.92 -4.54 11.75
N SER A 14 5.99 -5.27 11.45
CA SER A 14 7.31 -4.74 11.09
C SER A 14 7.36 -4.34 9.61
N GLN A 15 8.35 -3.51 9.22
CA GLN A 15 8.55 -3.13 7.81
C GLN A 15 8.70 -4.36 6.91
N SER A 16 9.43 -5.40 7.36
CA SER A 16 9.64 -6.64 6.61
C SER A 16 8.37 -7.49 6.48
N GLN A 17 7.52 -7.53 7.51
CA GLN A 17 6.22 -8.22 7.45
C GLN A 17 5.27 -7.55 6.45
N LEU A 18 5.19 -6.21 6.44
CA LEU A 18 4.39 -5.48 5.46
C LEU A 18 4.95 -5.69 4.04
N ALA A 19 6.28 -5.64 3.89
CA ALA A 19 6.93 -5.87 2.61
C ALA A 19 6.58 -7.27 2.04
N ARG A 20 6.65 -8.33 2.86
CA ARG A 20 6.26 -9.68 2.44
C ARG A 20 4.79 -9.75 1.99
N LYS A 21 3.87 -9.17 2.77
CA LYS A 21 2.43 -9.15 2.43
C LYS A 21 2.14 -8.40 1.14
N MET A 22 2.93 -7.38 0.83
CA MET A 22 2.81 -6.59 -0.40
C MET A 22 3.61 -7.18 -1.58
N GLN A 23 4.35 -8.28 -1.36
CA GLN A 23 5.31 -8.84 -2.33
C GLN A 23 6.36 -7.80 -2.80
N MET A 24 6.86 -7.00 -1.85
CA MET A 24 7.85 -5.94 -2.09
C MET A 24 9.07 -6.11 -1.19
N THR A 25 10.07 -5.26 -1.40
CA THR A 25 11.25 -5.17 -0.51
C THR A 25 10.97 -4.29 0.70
N GLU A 26 11.65 -4.58 1.83
CA GLU A 26 11.61 -3.73 3.02
C GLU A 26 12.07 -2.29 2.72
N THR A 27 13.08 -2.14 1.84
CA THR A 27 13.58 -0.84 1.38
C THR A 27 12.48 -0.01 0.72
N THR A 28 11.59 -0.63 -0.06
CA THR A 28 10.45 0.07 -0.67
C THR A 28 9.49 0.60 0.38
N ILE A 29 9.12 -0.24 1.37
CA ILE A 29 8.25 0.18 2.48
C ILE A 29 8.91 1.31 3.28
N ARG A 30 10.20 1.19 3.61
CA ARG A 30 10.97 2.23 4.28
C ARG A 30 10.95 3.54 3.49
N ASN A 31 11.16 3.50 2.17
CA ASN A 31 11.11 4.69 1.33
C ASN A 31 9.73 5.35 1.37
N TRP A 32 8.65 4.58 1.33
CA TRP A 32 7.29 5.11 1.46
C TRP A 32 7.05 5.78 2.81
N GLU A 33 7.50 5.18 3.92
CA GLU A 33 7.37 5.78 5.25
C GLU A 33 8.12 7.10 5.39
N HIS A 34 9.25 7.24 4.68
CA HIS A 34 10.04 8.46 4.68
C HIS A 34 9.59 9.48 3.64
N GLY A 35 8.47 9.25 2.93
CA GLY A 35 7.98 10.17 1.91
C GLY A 35 8.88 10.27 0.67
N ARG A 36 9.63 9.20 0.37
CA ARG A 36 10.54 9.13 -0.79
C ARG A 36 9.83 8.52 -2.00
N THR A 37 10.62 8.04 -2.96
CA THR A 37 10.19 7.48 -4.24
C THR A 37 8.93 6.61 -4.13
N GLY A 38 7.92 6.93 -4.94
CA GLY A 38 6.65 6.20 -5.04
C GLY A 38 5.49 6.85 -4.29
N VAL A 39 5.72 7.69 -3.27
CA VAL A 39 4.63 8.30 -2.50
C VAL A 39 3.78 9.28 -3.32
N GLU A 40 4.44 10.04 -4.20
CA GLU A 40 3.78 10.94 -5.16
C GLU A 40 2.71 10.25 -6.02
N TRP A 41 2.89 8.95 -6.30
CA TRP A 41 1.90 8.19 -7.06
C TRP A 41 0.61 7.97 -6.26
N PHE A 42 0.71 7.67 -4.97
CA PHE A 42 -0.46 7.51 -4.10
C PHE A 42 -1.25 8.82 -3.98
N GLU A 43 -0.58 9.96 -3.89
CA GLU A 43 -1.23 11.27 -3.85
C GLU A 43 -1.98 11.59 -5.15
N ARG A 44 -1.40 11.22 -6.30
CA ARG A 44 -2.06 11.37 -7.61
C ARG A 44 -3.28 10.47 -7.74
N VAL A 45 -3.19 9.21 -7.31
CA VAL A 45 -4.33 8.28 -7.33
C VAL A 45 -5.43 8.76 -6.39
N ALA A 46 -5.09 9.20 -5.17
CA ALA A 46 -6.07 9.74 -4.23
C ALA A 46 -6.80 10.96 -4.82
N ARG A 47 -6.06 11.90 -5.42
CA ARG A 47 -6.65 13.05 -6.11
C ARG A 47 -7.55 12.65 -7.28
N LEU A 48 -7.15 11.63 -8.03
CA LEU A 48 -7.95 11.12 -9.14
C LEU A 48 -9.28 10.53 -8.64
N CYS A 49 -9.23 9.73 -7.56
CA CYS A 49 -10.41 9.19 -6.88
C CYS A 49 -11.35 10.30 -6.37
N GLU A 50 -10.81 11.37 -5.78
CA GLU A 50 -11.60 12.53 -5.34
C GLU A 50 -12.31 13.23 -6.52
N ILE A 51 -11.60 13.48 -7.63
CA ILE A 51 -12.15 14.17 -8.80
C ILE A 51 -13.24 13.33 -9.49
N LEU A 52 -13.03 12.02 -9.59
CA LEU A 52 -13.93 11.11 -10.28
C LEU A 52 -15.03 10.53 -9.36
N ASN A 53 -15.02 10.88 -8.08
CA ASN A 53 -15.92 10.35 -7.06
C ASN A 53 -15.96 8.81 -7.07
N CYS A 54 -14.78 8.19 -7.07
CA CYS A 54 -14.62 6.75 -7.11
C CYS A 54 -13.54 6.28 -6.14
N THR A 55 -13.40 4.97 -5.95
CA THR A 55 -12.34 4.34 -5.17
C THR A 55 -11.20 3.87 -6.08
N PRO A 56 -10.00 3.58 -5.54
CA PRO A 56 -8.95 2.96 -6.34
C PRO A 56 -9.38 1.64 -7.01
N ASN A 57 -10.30 0.89 -6.39
CA ASN A 57 -10.82 -0.35 -6.98
C ASN A 57 -11.64 -0.08 -8.25
N ASP A 58 -12.39 1.02 -8.29
CA ASP A 58 -13.15 1.42 -9.48
C ASP A 58 -12.23 1.84 -10.63
N LEU A 59 -11.00 2.30 -10.33
CA LEU A 59 -10.01 2.68 -11.34
C LEU A 59 -9.29 1.49 -11.96
N PHE A 60 -8.91 0.50 -11.14
CA PHE A 60 -8.00 -0.55 -11.56
C PHE A 60 -8.67 -1.91 -11.76
N GLY A 61 -9.90 -2.11 -11.27
CA GLY A 61 -10.59 -3.39 -11.35
C GLY A 61 -9.82 -4.48 -10.61
N TYR A 62 -9.89 -4.49 -9.27
CA TYR A 62 -9.40 -5.64 -8.51
C TYR A 62 -10.43 -6.78 -8.60
N GLU A 63 -10.09 -7.86 -9.30
CA GLU A 63 -10.70 -9.16 -9.01
C GLU A 63 -10.20 -9.60 -7.63
N GLU A 64 -11.10 -10.12 -6.78
CA GLU A 64 -10.73 -10.60 -5.45
C GLU A 64 -9.53 -11.54 -5.55
N VAL A 65 -8.44 -11.21 -4.83
CA VAL A 65 -7.35 -12.16 -4.62
C VAL A 65 -7.96 -13.28 -3.77
N SER A 66 -8.34 -14.39 -4.42
CA SER A 66 -8.84 -15.58 -3.75
C SER A 66 -7.88 -15.96 -2.62
N LYS A 67 -8.43 -16.27 -1.44
CA LYS A 67 -7.70 -16.58 -0.20
C LYS A 67 -6.92 -17.90 -0.26
N ASP A 68 -6.55 -18.38 -1.44
CA ASP A 68 -5.83 -19.62 -1.65
C ASP A 68 -4.33 -19.33 -1.76
N ASP A 69 -3.73 -18.82 -0.68
CA ASP A 69 -2.31 -19.06 -0.41
C ASP A 69 -2.23 -20.34 0.42
N PRO A 70 -1.96 -21.53 -0.17
CA PRO A 70 -1.45 -22.63 0.60
C PRO A 70 0.00 -22.25 1.00
N GLU A 71 0.20 -21.87 2.26
CA GLU A 71 1.51 -21.97 2.90
C GLU A 71 1.94 -23.45 2.83
N THR A 72 2.69 -23.83 1.79
CA THR A 72 3.61 -24.98 1.80
C THR A 72 5.01 -24.54 2.15
#